data_AF-B0N110-F1
#
_entry.id   AF-B0N110-F1
#
_cell.length_a   1.000
_cell.length_b   1.000
_cell.length_c   1.000
_cell.angle_alpha   90.00
_cell.angle_beta   90.00
_cell.angle_gamma   90.00
#
_symmetry.space_group_name_H-M   'P 1'
#
loop_
_entity.id
_entity.type
_entity.pdbx_description
1 polymer ?
#
loop_
_entity_poly.entity_id
_entity_poly.type
_entity_poly.pdbx_seq_one_letter_code
_entity_poly.pdbx_strand_id
1 'polypeptide(L)'
;MNQLNRSLDCAKQLNKYLLNLDVIKEYQKYEQLIHQDDKIEKLEAKMKAYQKKIVNQKSKQDETVVKTIEEYQKIKDEFENHPLVVNYLYLKEEVDSLLQSINTYINGQLLK
;
A
#
# COMPACT_ATOMS: atom_id res chain seq x y z
N MET A 1 27.94 20.25 -10.79
CA MET A 1 26.93 19.60 -11.66
C MET A 1 27.26 18.14 -12.01
N ASN A 2 28.53 17.75 -12.27
CA ASN A 2 28.85 16.38 -12.72
C ASN A 2 28.61 15.24 -11.72
N GLN A 3 28.74 15.46 -10.41
CA GLN A 3 28.50 14.40 -9.41
C GLN A 3 26.99 14.15 -9.17
N LEU A 4 26.16 15.19 -9.19
CA LEU A 4 24.71 15.08 -9.04
C LEU A 4 24.07 14.31 -10.21
N ASN A 5 24.60 14.50 -11.42
CA ASN A 5 24.17 13.75 -12.59
C ASN A 5 24.53 12.26 -12.47
N ARG A 6 25.74 11.94 -11.95
CA ARG A 6 26.17 10.54 -11.74
C ARG A 6 25.36 9.82 -10.66
N SER A 7 25.04 10.47 -9.53
CA SER A 7 24.21 9.85 -8.50
C SER A 7 22.79 9.58 -8.99
N LEU A 8 22.23 10.50 -9.79
CA LEU A 8 20.94 10.31 -10.45
C LEU A 8 20.97 9.14 -11.45
N ASP A 9 22.03 9.00 -12.24
CA ASP A 9 22.19 7.85 -13.15
C ASP A 9 22.28 6.52 -12.40
N CYS A 10 23.01 6.46 -11.29
CA CYS A 10 23.06 5.27 -10.43
C CYS A 10 21.68 4.92 -9.86
N ALA A 11 20.93 5.92 -9.37
CA ALA A 11 19.58 5.71 -8.86
C ALA A 11 18.62 5.18 -9.96
N LYS A 12 18.73 5.70 -11.18
CA LYS A 12 17.95 5.20 -12.33
C LYS A 12 18.31 3.75 -12.68
N GLN A 13 19.59 3.39 -12.64
CA GLN A 13 20.03 2.01 -12.90
C GLN A 13 19.51 1.06 -11.82
N LEU A 14 19.61 1.43 -10.55
CA LEU A 14 19.05 0.66 -9.44
C LEU A 14 17.54 0.47 -9.61
N ASN A 15 16.81 1.54 -9.93
CA ASN A 15 15.37 1.44 -10.17
C ASN A 15 15.02 0.50 -11.33
N LYS A 16 15.76 0.56 -12.45
CA LYS A 16 15.58 -0.39 -13.57
C LYS A 16 15.83 -1.83 -13.16
N TYR A 17 16.83 -2.06 -12.30
CA TYR A 17 17.09 -3.39 -11.77
C TYR A 17 15.92 -3.87 -10.89
N LEU A 18 15.44 -3.04 -9.97
CA LEU A 18 14.31 -3.36 -9.10
C LEU A 18 13.04 -3.68 -9.90
N LEU A 19 12.73 -2.90 -10.93
CA LEU A 19 11.59 -3.15 -11.82
C LEU A 19 11.67 -4.49 -12.56
N ASN A 20 12.85 -5.10 -12.66
CA ASN A 20 13.03 -6.40 -13.29
C ASN A 20 12.94 -7.58 -12.32
N LEU A 21 12.94 -7.34 -11.00
CA LEU A 21 12.80 -8.39 -9.99
C LEU A 21 11.41 -9.01 -10.04
N ASP A 22 11.35 -10.34 -9.91
CA ASP A 22 10.09 -11.08 -9.99
C ASP A 22 9.10 -10.63 -8.90
N VAL A 23 9.57 -10.42 -7.67
CA VAL A 23 8.73 -9.90 -6.56
C VAL A 23 8.08 -8.56 -6.88
N ILE A 24 8.78 -7.66 -7.59
CA ILE A 24 8.26 -6.33 -7.96
C ILE A 24 7.25 -6.47 -9.10
N LYS A 25 7.52 -7.33 -10.08
CA LYS A 25 6.58 -7.62 -11.17
C LYS A 25 5.30 -8.28 -10.65
N GLU A 26 5.42 -9.21 -9.72
CA GLU A 26 4.28 -9.87 -9.09
C GLU A 26 3.47 -8.87 -8.26
N TYR A 27 4.13 -8.03 -7.46
CA TYR A 27 3.47 -6.95 -6.72
C TYR A 27 2.65 -6.04 -7.65
N GLN A 28 3.24 -5.57 -8.76
CA GLN A 28 2.57 -4.74 -9.76
C GLN A 28 1.40 -5.46 -10.45
N LYS A 29 1.56 -6.76 -10.71
CA LYS A 29 0.48 -7.59 -11.28
C LYS A 29 -0.71 -7.66 -10.33
N TYR A 30 -0.49 -7.92 -9.04
CA TYR A 30 -1.57 -7.97 -8.06
C TYR A 30 -2.22 -6.61 -7.83
N GLU A 31 -1.44 -5.52 -7.86
CA GLU A 31 -1.99 -4.16 -7.83
C GLU A 31 -2.98 -3.94 -8.98
N GLN A 32 -2.62 -4.34 -10.22
CA GLN A 32 -3.52 -4.24 -11.36
C GLN A 32 -4.76 -5.12 -11.23
N LEU A 33 -4.60 -6.36 -10.77
CA LEU A 33 -5.72 -7.28 -10.55
C LEU A 33 -6.70 -6.73 -9.51
N ILE A 34 -6.20 -6.10 -8.45
CA ILE A 34 -7.05 -5.44 -7.45
C ILE A 34 -7.87 -4.31 -8.05
N HIS A 35 -7.24 -3.47 -8.89
CA HIS A 35 -7.94 -2.35 -9.54
C HIS A 35 -8.96 -2.78 -10.59
N GLN A 36 -8.84 -4.00 -11.13
CA GLN A 36 -9.78 -4.57 -12.10
C GLN A 36 -10.92 -5.35 -11.44
N ASP A 37 -10.84 -5.60 -10.13
CA ASP A 37 -11.83 -6.38 -9.40
C ASP A 37 -12.98 -5.48 -8.90
N ASP A 38 -14.14 -5.61 -9.54
CA ASP A 38 -15.37 -4.88 -9.18
C ASP A 38 -15.78 -5.06 -7.71
N LYS A 39 -15.48 -6.22 -7.11
CA LYS A 39 -15.84 -6.49 -5.71
C LYS A 39 -14.95 -5.65 -4.79
N ILE A 40 -13.64 -5.62 -5.05
CA ILE A 40 -12.70 -4.83 -4.27
C ILE A 40 -13.01 -3.34 -4.42
N GLU A 41 -13.27 -2.86 -5.64
CA GLU A 41 -13.64 -1.46 -5.88
C GLU A 41 -14.89 -1.06 -5.07
N LYS A 42 -15.93 -1.91 -5.08
CA LYS A 42 -17.16 -1.68 -4.30
C LYS A 42 -16.90 -1.69 -2.80
N LEU A 43 -16.04 -2.60 -2.31
CA LEU A 43 -15.67 -2.65 -0.90
C LEU A 43 -14.92 -1.38 -0.49
N GLU A 44 -13.97 -0.91 -1.31
CA GLU A 44 -13.19 0.30 -1.05
C GLU A 44 -14.09 1.56 -1.04
N ALA A 45 -15.02 1.65 -1.99
CA ALA A 45 -16.02 2.73 -2.04
C ALA A 45 -16.92 2.74 -0.80
N LYS A 46 -17.39 1.55 -0.37
CA LYS A 46 -18.17 1.40 0.88
C LYS A 46 -17.34 1.82 2.09
N MET A 47 -16.09 1.36 2.20
CA MET A 47 -15.19 1.73 3.31
C MET A 47 -15.01 3.25 3.40
N LYS A 48 -14.75 3.94 2.28
CA LYS A 48 -14.63 5.41 2.23
C LYS A 48 -15.93 6.11 2.66
N ALA A 49 -17.08 5.62 2.23
CA ALA A 49 -18.38 6.17 2.62
C ALA A 49 -18.61 6.02 4.14
N TYR A 50 -18.30 4.85 4.70
CA TYR A 50 -18.40 4.57 6.13
C TYR A 50 -17.41 5.41 6.95
N GLN A 51 -16.16 5.56 6.51
CA GLN A 51 -15.18 6.45 7.16
C GLN A 51 -15.71 7.90 7.25
N LYS A 52 -16.24 8.43 6.14
CA LYS A 52 -16.84 9.77 6.12
C LYS A 52 -18.04 9.86 7.08
N LYS A 53 -18.88 8.83 7.12
CA LYS A 53 -20.03 8.75 8.02
C LYS A 53 -19.59 8.75 9.49
N ILE A 54 -18.58 7.95 9.84
CA ILE A 54 -18.01 7.88 11.19
C ILE A 54 -17.45 9.24 11.63
N VAL A 55 -16.68 9.91 10.77
CA VAL A 55 -16.12 11.26 11.08
C VAL A 55 -17.23 12.25 11.37
N ASN A 56 -18.30 12.27 10.56
CA ASN A 56 -19.44 13.16 10.74
C ASN A 56 -20.29 12.81 11.98
N GLN A 57 -20.43 11.52 12.32
CA GLN A 57 -21.13 11.10 13.54
C GLN A 57 -20.32 11.45 14.80
N LYS A 58 -19.00 11.25 14.76
CA LYS A 58 -18.10 11.66 15.85
C LYS A 58 -18.15 13.16 16.11
N SER A 59 -18.17 13.98 15.06
CA SER A 59 -18.27 15.44 15.24
C SER A 59 -19.62 15.88 15.83
N LYS A 60 -20.68 15.10 15.60
CA LYS A 60 -22.03 15.35 16.14
C LYS A 60 -22.31 14.65 17.47
N GLN A 61 -21.33 13.95 18.05
CA GLN A 61 -21.50 13.13 19.27
C GLN A 61 -22.66 12.12 19.17
N ASP A 62 -22.87 11.57 17.98
CA ASP A 62 -23.95 10.62 17.72
C ASP A 62 -23.62 9.24 18.32
N GLU A 63 -24.45 8.76 19.24
CA GLU A 63 -24.28 7.47 19.93
C GLU A 63 -24.34 6.26 18.97
N THR A 64 -24.92 6.42 17.77
CA THR A 64 -24.97 5.37 16.74
C THR A 64 -23.64 5.15 16.02
N VAL A 65 -22.62 5.97 16.31
CA VAL A 65 -21.28 5.84 15.74
C VAL A 65 -20.66 4.47 16.02
N VAL A 66 -20.93 3.88 17.19
CA VAL A 66 -20.39 2.57 17.58
C VAL A 66 -20.85 1.48 16.60
N LYS A 67 -22.16 1.44 16.28
CA LYS A 67 -22.71 0.50 15.29
C LYS A 67 -22.12 0.72 13.90
N THR A 68 -21.90 1.98 13.53
CA THR A 68 -21.33 2.32 12.22
C THR A 68 -19.86 1.89 12.12
N ILE A 69 -19.11 1.95 13.23
CA ILE A 69 -17.74 1.42 13.33
C ILE A 69 -17.73 -0.11 13.23
N GLU A 70 -18.66 -0.81 13.88
CA GLU A 70 -18.80 -2.27 13.78
C GLU A 70 -19.09 -2.72 12.35
N GLU A 71 -20.00 -2.05 11.64
CA GLU A 71 -20.27 -2.32 10.22
C GLU A 71 -19.05 -2.05 9.34
N TYR A 72 -18.35 -0.93 9.58
CA TYR A 72 -17.11 -0.63 8.89
C TYR A 72 -16.06 -1.71 9.11
N GLN A 73 -15.91 -2.23 10.33
CA GLN A 73 -14.96 -3.28 10.64
C GLN A 73 -15.25 -4.55 9.85
N LYS A 74 -16.52 -4.96 9.73
CA LYS A 74 -16.89 -6.14 8.90
C LYS A 74 -16.53 -5.96 7.43
N ILE A 75 -16.76 -4.77 6.88
CA ILE A 75 -16.41 -4.47 5.47
C ILE A 75 -14.88 -4.44 5.31
N LYS A 76 -14.17 -3.86 6.28
CA LYS A 76 -12.70 -3.85 6.29
C LYS A 76 -12.13 -5.26 6.37
N ASP A 77 -12.68 -6.11 7.22
CA ASP A 77 -12.28 -7.50 7.34
C ASP A 77 -12.55 -8.27 6.03
N GLU A 78 -13.68 -8.03 5.37
CA GLU A 78 -13.97 -8.64 4.06
C GLU A 78 -12.97 -8.19 2.98
N PHE A 79 -12.58 -6.92 2.98
CA PHE A 79 -11.58 -6.36 2.08
C PHE A 79 -10.19 -6.96 2.34
N GLU A 80 -9.74 -6.96 3.60
CA GLU A 80 -8.39 -7.42 3.98
C GLU A 80 -8.22 -8.94 3.82
N ASN A 81 -9.29 -9.72 3.99
CA ASN A 81 -9.27 -11.17 3.79
C ASN A 81 -9.52 -11.60 2.33
N HIS A 82 -9.73 -10.65 1.40
CA HIS A 82 -9.90 -10.99 0.00
C HIS A 82 -8.61 -11.61 -0.58
N PRO A 83 -8.64 -12.75 -1.29
CA PRO A 83 -7.42 -13.46 -1.73
C PRO A 83 -6.42 -12.57 -2.50
N LEU A 84 -6.93 -11.70 -3.39
CA LEU A 84 -6.08 -10.76 -4.12
C LEU A 84 -5.43 -9.71 -3.21
N VAL A 85 -6.18 -9.21 -2.22
CA VAL A 85 -5.71 -8.21 -1.26
C VAL A 85 -4.67 -8.83 -0.33
N VAL A 86 -4.92 -10.03 0.19
CA VAL A 86 -3.96 -10.78 1.01
C VAL A 86 -2.64 -10.97 0.26
N ASN A 87 -2.68 -11.44 -0.98
CA ASN A 87 -1.48 -11.65 -1.77
C ASN A 87 -0.75 -10.34 -2.09
N TYR A 88 -1.50 -9.28 -2.39
CA TYR A 88 -0.92 -7.94 -2.57
C TYR A 88 -0.25 -7.43 -1.30
N LEU A 89 -0.88 -7.56 -0.14
CA LEU A 89 -0.33 -7.12 1.13
C LEU A 89 0.94 -7.88 1.49
N TYR A 90 0.96 -9.19 1.27
CA TYR A 90 2.17 -10.00 1.45
C TYR A 90 3.32 -9.52 0.56
N LEU A 91 3.07 -9.37 -0.75
CA LEU A 91 4.08 -8.88 -1.69
C LEU A 91 4.51 -7.44 -1.36
N LYS A 92 3.59 -6.60 -0.90
CA LYS A 92 3.88 -5.24 -0.46
C LYS A 92 4.88 -5.24 0.69
N GLU A 93 4.70 -6.10 1.69
CA GLU A 93 5.63 -6.22 2.81
C GLU A 93 7.03 -6.68 2.35
N GLU A 94 7.10 -7.63 1.41
CA GLU A 94 8.38 -8.06 0.83
C GLU A 94 9.08 -6.92 0.07
N VAL A 95 8.34 -6.18 -0.74
CA VAL A 95 8.85 -5.02 -1.48
C VAL A 95 9.30 -3.92 -0.51
N ASP A 96 8.52 -3.61 0.51
CA ASP A 96 8.87 -2.61 1.53
C ASP A 96 10.14 -3.01 2.28
N SER A 97 10.28 -4.28 2.66
CA SER A 97 11.48 -4.83 3.32
C SER A 97 12.73 -4.71 2.43
N LEU A 98 12.59 -5.00 1.13
CA LEU A 98 13.66 -4.85 0.15
C LEU A 98 14.11 -3.38 0.04
N LEU A 99 13.15 -2.46 -0.13
CA LEU A 99 13.44 -1.03 -0.24
C LEU A 99 14.08 -0.48 1.04
N GLN A 100 13.60 -0.91 2.21
CA GLN A 100 14.17 -0.52 3.50
C GLN A 100 15.61 -1.04 3.66
N SER A 101 15.88 -2.26 3.20
CA SER A 101 17.23 -2.84 3.23
C SER A 101 18.20 -2.04 2.34
N ILE A 102 17.76 -1.66 1.15
CA ILE A 102 18.54 -0.82 0.22
C ILE A 102 18.83 0.55 0.84
N ASN A 103 17.79 1.20 1.40
CA ASN A 103 17.92 2.49 2.05
C ASN A 103 18.90 2.43 3.24
N THR A 104 18.77 1.40 4.06
CA THR A 104 19.67 1.14 5.20
C THR A 104 21.11 0.93 4.73
N TYR A 105 21.32 0.16 3.66
CA TYR A 105 22.64 -0.06 3.11
C TYR A 105 23.26 1.26 2.60
N ILE A 106 22.54 2.01 1.77
CA ILE A 106 23.04 3.28 1.20
C ILE A 106 23.37 4.27 2.32
N ASN A 107 22.43 4.51 3.25
CA ASN A 107 22.63 5.49 4.32
C ASN A 107 23.66 5.01 5.36
N GLY A 108 23.72 3.70 5.64
CA GLY A 108 24.70 3.12 6.55
C GLY A 108 26.14 3.28 6.07
N GLN A 109 26.37 3.38 4.75
CA GLN A 109 27.69 3.71 4.19
C GLN A 109 28.03 5.21 4.29
N LEU A 110 27.04 6.09 4.45
CA LEU A 110 27.29 7.53 4.64
C LEU A 110 27.77 7.86 6.07
N LEU A 111 27.46 6.99 7.02
CA LEU A 111 27.81 7.14 8.44
C LEU A 111 29.13 6.43 8.82
N LYS A 112 29.79 5.78 7.87
CA LYS A 112 31.11 5.14 8.03
C LYS A 112 32.21 6.03 7.48
#